data_AF-A0A5M6CMZ1-F1
#
_entry.id   AF-A0A5M6CMZ1-F1
#
_cell.length_a   1.000
_cell.length_b   1.000
_cell.length_c   1.000
_cell.angle_alpha   90.00
_cell.angle_beta   90.00
_cell.angle_gamma   90.00
#
_symmetry.space_group_name_H-M   'P 1'
#
loop_
_entity.id
_entity.type
_entity.pdbx_description
1 polymer ?
#
loop_
_entity_poly.entity_id
_entity_poly.type
_entity_poly.pdbx_seq_one_letter_code
_entity_poly.pdbx_strand_id
1 'polypeptide(L)' 'MSGQEEMQIESLYDEYCAAINSGIIEDILRAGELYFTALHNGTMNEEDRERLQKDVLLCAARRSKV' A
#
# COMPACT_ATOMS: atom_id res chain seq x y z
N MET A 1 16.17 -6.24 13.47
CA MET A 1 15.08 -5.28 13.38
C MET A 1 15.07 -4.53 14.69
N SER A 2 15.48 -3.27 14.67
CA SER A 2 15.39 -2.42 15.87
C SER A 2 13.93 -1.99 16.04
N GLY A 3 13.45 -1.78 17.27
CA GLY A 3 12.03 -1.39 17.51
C GLY A 3 11.58 -0.09 16.83
N GLN A 4 12.49 0.68 16.22
CA GLN A 4 12.19 1.87 15.43
C GLN A 4 11.77 1.53 13.99
N GLU A 5 12.34 0.49 13.38
CA GLU A 5 11.99 0.05 12.02
C GLU A 5 10.59 -0.57 11.99
N GLU A 6 10.24 -1.35 13.01
CA GLU A 6 8.91 -1.97 13.13
C GLU A 6 7.81 -0.91 13.26
N MET A 7 8.03 0.11 14.09
CA MET A 7 7.08 1.22 14.26
C MET A 7 6.89 2.04 12.97
N GLN A 8 7.93 2.17 12.15
CA GLN A 8 7.85 2.86 10.86
C GLN A 8 7.05 2.05 9.83
N ILE A 9 7.25 0.72 9.78
CA ILE A 9 6.50 -0.16 8.87
C ILE A 9 5.02 -0.19 9.24
N GLU A 10 4.68 -0.23 10.53
CA GLU A 10 3.28 -0.14 10.99
C GLU A 10 2.62 1.18 10.57
N SER A 11 3.31 2.31 10.73
CA SER A 11 2.80 3.61 10.28
C SER A 11 2.53 3.65 8.77
N LEU A 12 3.44 3.08 7.96
CA LEU A 12 3.28 2.99 6.51
C LEU A 12 2.12 2.06 6.12
N TYR A 13 1.89 0.99 6.88
CA TYR A 13 0.75 0.12 6.69
C TYR A 13 -0.58 0.82 6.96
N ASP A 14 -0.65 1.62 8.03
CA ASP A 14 -1.84 2.39 8.37
C ASP A 14 -2.16 3.45 7.30
N GLU A 15 -1.13 4.14 6.78
CA GLU A 15 -1.27 5.08 5.66
C GLU A 15 -1.78 4.38 4.40
N TYR A 16 -1.25 3.20 4.08
CA TYR A 16 -1.72 2.39 2.96
C TYR A 16 -3.19 1.99 3.12
N CYS A 17 -3.60 1.54 4.30
CA CYS A 17 -4.99 1.21 4.59
C CYS A 17 -5.92 2.43 4.47
N ALA A 18 -5.48 3.58 4.95
CA ALA A 18 -6.23 4.84 4.81
C ALA A 18 -6.40 5.23 3.33
N ALA A 19 -5.35 5.08 2.52
CA ALA A 19 -5.40 5.34 1.09
C ALA A 19 -6.41 4.41 0.37
N ILE A 20 -6.42 3.12 0.69
CA ILE A 20 -7.42 2.16 0.16
C ILE A 20 -8.84 2.61 0.50
N ASN A 21 -9.06 3.03 1.74
CA ASN A 21 -10.38 3.48 2.20
C ASN A 21 -10.82 4.81 1.56
N SER A 22 -9.88 5.70 1.23
CA SER A 22 -10.18 6.95 0.51
C SER A 22 -10.68 6.71 -0.91
N GLY A 23 -10.29 5.58 -1.51
CA GLY A 23 -10.63 5.22 -2.87
C GLY A 23 -9.89 6.02 -3.96
N ILE A 24 -8.91 6.83 -3.59
CA ILE A 24 -8.07 7.61 -4.52
C ILE A 24 -6.91 6.72 -4.98
N ILE A 25 -6.89 6.40 -6.27
CA ILE A 25 -5.93 5.43 -6.83
C ILE A 25 -4.49 5.93 -6.68
N GLU A 26 -4.26 7.21 -6.91
CA GLU A 26 -2.94 7.84 -6.81
C GLU A 26 -2.37 7.73 -5.40
N ASP A 27 -3.21 7.88 -4.38
CA ASP A 27 -2.78 7.72 -2.99
C ASP A 27 -2.50 6.26 -2.63
N ILE A 28 -3.29 5.32 -3.15
CA ILE A 28 -3.06 3.87 -2.96
C ILE A 28 -1.71 3.47 -3.55
N LEU A 29 -1.41 3.92 -4.77
CA LEU A 29 -0.13 3.64 -5.43
C LEU A 29 1.04 4.21 -4.63
N ARG A 30 0.95 5.49 -4.23
CA ARG A 30 2.02 6.16 -3.46
C ARG A 30 2.26 5.50 -2.10
N ALA A 31 1.21 5.27 -1.33
CA ALA A 31 1.33 4.66 0.00
C ALA A 31 1.76 3.18 -0.09
N GLY A 32 1.26 2.45 -1.08
CA GLY A 32 1.62 1.06 -1.34
C GLY A 32 3.09 0.91 -1.71
N GLU A 33 3.59 1.71 -2.65
CA GLU A 33 5.01 1.72 -3.02
C GLU A 33 5.91 1.97 -1.81
N LEU A 34 5.58 2.96 -0.97
CA LEU A 34 6.37 3.26 0.24
C LEU A 34 6.35 2.11 1.24
N TYR A 35 5.18 1.55 1.52
CA TYR A 35 5.03 0.44 2.48
C TYR A 35 5.76 -0.83 2.02
N PHE A 36 5.52 -1.29 0.79
CA PHE A 36 6.14 -2.52 0.29
C PHE A 36 7.65 -2.35 0.08
N THR A 37 8.10 -1.16 -0.34
CA THR A 37 9.53 -0.85 -0.41
C THR A 37 10.18 -0.90 0.97
N ALA A 38 9.55 -0.34 2.01
CA ALA A 38 10.05 -0.39 3.38
C ALA A 38 10.09 -1.82 3.94
N LEU A 39 9.08 -2.64 3.63
CA LEU A 39 9.00 -4.04 4.07
C LEU A 39 10.17 -4.90 3.59
N HIS A 40 10.70 -4.58 2.40
CA HIS A 40 11.74 -5.35 1.72
C HIS A 40 13.03 -4.55 1.50
N ASN A 41 13.40 -3.74 2.49
CA ASN A 41 14.68 -3.01 2.54
C ASN A 41 14.99 -2.20 1.28
N GLY A 42 13.99 -1.51 0.73
CA GLY A 42 14.17 -0.66 -0.44
C GLY A 42 13.79 -1.32 -1.77
N THR A 43 13.28 -2.56 -1.78
CA THR A 43 12.95 -3.26 -3.02
C THR A 43 11.54 -3.82 -3.02
N MET A 44 10.63 -3.26 -3.82
CA MET A 44 9.33 -3.88 -4.03
C MET A 44 9.49 -5.15 -4.88
N ASN A 45 9.05 -6.30 -4.33
CA ASN A 45 9.10 -7.57 -5.05
C ASN A 45 7.86 -7.75 -5.94
N GLU A 46 7.81 -8.85 -6.70
CA GLU A 46 6.71 -9.12 -7.63
C GLU A 46 5.39 -9.41 -6.89
N GLU A 47 5.43 -10.14 -5.77
CA GLU A 47 4.23 -10.46 -4.98
C GLU A 47 3.58 -9.20 -4.41
N ASP A 48 4.38 -8.25 -3.93
CA ASP A 48 3.90 -6.95 -3.45
C ASP A 48 3.28 -6.13 -4.59
N ARG A 49 3.90 -6.16 -5.77
CA ARG A 49 3.40 -5.47 -6.96
C ARG A 49 2.04 -6.04 -7.37
N GLU A 50 1.90 -7.35 -7.43
CA GLU A 50 0.63 -8.02 -7.73
C GLU A 50 -0.45 -7.67 -6.70
N ARG A 51 -0.07 -7.63 -5.42
CA ARG A 51 -0.97 -7.22 -4.34
C ARG A 51 -1.44 -5.78 -4.51
N LEU A 52 -0.53 -4.85 -4.76
CA LEU A 52 -0.85 -3.44 -5.00
C LEU A 52 -1.79 -3.26 -6.19
N GLN A 53 -1.50 -3.94 -7.31
CA GLN A 53 -2.35 -3.91 -8.50
C GLN A 53 -3.76 -4.42 -8.22
N LYS A 54 -3.88 -5.53 -7.47
CA LYS A 54 -5.17 -6.09 -7.07
C LYS A 54 -5.96 -5.11 -6.21
N ASP A 55 -5.32 -4.45 -5.25
CA ASP A 55 -5.98 -3.49 -4.35
C ASP A 55 -6.48 -2.26 -5.13
N VAL A 56 -5.70 -1.76 -6.09
CA VAL A 56 -6.11 -0.68 -7.01
C VAL A 56 -7.31 -1.11 -7.87
N LEU A 57 -7.29 -2.31 -8.45
CA LEU A 57 -8.40 -2.83 -9.27
C LEU A 57 -9.68 -2.99 -8.46
N LEU A 58 -9.58 -3.51 -7.23
CA LEU A 58 -10.71 -3.64 -6.31
C LEU A 58 -11.28 -2.27 -5.94
N CYS A 59 -10.42 -1.29 -5.70
CA CYS A 59 -10.84 0.09 -5.46
C CYS A 59 -11.60 0.68 -6.66
N ALA A 60 -11.04 0.57 -7.86
CA ALA A 60 -11.69 1.04 -9.09
C ALA A 60 -13.06 0.36 -9.30
N ALA A 61 -13.15 -0.95 -9.10
CA ALA A 61 -14.39 -1.71 -9.25
C ALA A 61 -15.47 -1.31 -8.24
N ARG A 62 -15.10 -0.88 -7.03
CA ARG A 62 -16.05 -0.35 -6.03
C ARG A 62 -16.65 0.99 -6.46
N ARG A 63 -15.87 1.84 -7.15
CA ARG A 63 -16.36 3.15 -7.64
C ARG A 63 -17.29 3.02 -8.84
N SER A 64 -17.13 2.00 -9.68
CA SER A 64 -18.01 1.77 -10.84
C SER A 64 -19.44 1.30 -10.52
N LYS A 65 -19.77 1.07 -9.24
CA LYS A 65 -21.12 0.69 -8.78
C LYS A 65 -21.94 1.86 -8.22
N VAL A 66 -21.42 3.08 -8.30
CA VAL A 66 -22.09 4.34 -7.97
C VAL A 66 -22.47 5.03 -9.27
#